data_AF-A0A943L8A3-F1
#
_entry.id   AF-A0A943L8A3-F1
#
_cell.length_a   1.000
_cell.length_b   1.000
_cell.length_c   1.000
_cell.angle_alpha   90.00
_cell.angle_beta   90.00
_cell.angle_gamma   90.00
#
_symmetry.space_group_name_H-M   'P 1'
#
loop_
_entity.id
_entity.type
_entity.pdbx_description
1 polymer ?
#
loop_
_entity_poly.entity_id
_entity_poly.type
_entity_poly.pdbx_seq_one_letter_code
_entity_poly.pdbx_strand_id
1 'polypeptide(L)' 'CGKCVKLCPLNNIELVKGKPKWGEKCTHCMACISRCPKEAIEYKNKTKGRNRYYLEN' A
#
# COMPACT_ATOMS: atom_id res chain seq x y z
N CYS A 1 -10.48 4.38 1.17
CA CYS A 1 -11.14 3.08 1.42
C CYS A 1 -10.49 2.26 2.54
N GLY A 2 -9.22 2.48 2.90
CA GLY A 2 -8.57 1.75 4.01
C GLY A 2 -8.12 0.32 3.71
N LYS A 3 -8.23 -0.14 2.46
CA LYS A 3 -7.77 -1.49 2.06
C LYS A 3 -6.29 -1.73 2.38
N CYS A 4 -5.44 -0.70 2.24
CA CYS A 4 -4.01 -0.78 2.58
C CYS A 4 -3.76 -1.15 4.05
N VAL A 5 -4.60 -0.67 4.98
CA VAL A 5 -4.53 -1.03 6.41
C VAL A 5 -4.74 -2.52 6.58
N LYS A 6 -5.84 -3.06 6.02
CA LYS A 6 -6.18 -4.48 6.10
C LYS A 6 -5.17 -5.41 5.42
N LEU A 7 -4.47 -4.91 4.40
CA LEU A 7 -3.49 -5.68 3.63
C LEU A 7 -2.10 -5.70 4.24
N CYS A 8 -1.80 -4.82 5.20
CA CYS A 8 -0.48 -4.78 5.82
C CYS A 8 -0.34 -5.95 6.80
N PRO A 9 0.51 -6.96 6.53
CA PRO A 9 0.64 -8.11 7.43
C PRO A 9 1.27 -7.74 8.78
N LEU A 10 1.87 -6.55 8.87
CA LEU A 10 2.54 -6.05 10.07
C LEU A 10 1.67 -5.07 10.86
N ASN A 11 0.41 -4.84 10.44
CA ASN A 11 -0.47 -3.83 11.01
C ASN A 11 0.21 -2.45 11.13
N ASN A 12 1.06 -2.11 10.16
CA ASN A 12 1.96 -0.95 10.22
C ASN A 12 1.42 0.26 9.42
N ILE A 13 0.12 0.26 9.09
CA ILE A 13 -0.52 1.36 8.34
C ILE A 13 -1.78 1.77 9.10
N GLU A 14 -1.91 3.07 9.33
CA GLU A 14 -3.11 3.69 9.92
C GLU A 14 -3.74 4.68 8.95
N LEU A 15 -5.03 4.98 9.10
CA LEU A 15 -5.66 6.09 8.38
C LEU A 15 -5.73 7.33 9.28
N VAL A 16 -5.03 8.38 8.88
CA VAL A 16 -5.06 9.69 9.54
C VAL A 16 -5.67 10.70 8.57
N LYS A 17 -6.80 11.32 8.95
CA LYS A 17 -7.54 12.27 8.10
C LYS A 17 -7.82 11.72 6.68
N GLY A 18 -8.19 10.44 6.60
CA GLY A 18 -8.51 9.76 5.34
C GLY A 18 -7.29 9.36 4.48
N LYS A 19 -6.07 9.65 4.92
CA LYS A 19 -4.83 9.28 4.22
C LYS A 19 -4.06 8.20 4.99
N PRO A 20 -3.44 7.22 4.29
CA PRO A 20 -2.57 6.25 4.95
C PRO A 20 -1.34 6.92 5.55
N LYS A 21 -1.00 6.55 6.78
CA LYS A 21 0.26 6.84 7.48
C LYS A 21 0.96 5.51 7.74
N TRP A 22 2.19 5.37 7.27
CA TRP A 22 3.01 4.19 7.50
C TRP A 22 3.86 4.37 8.75
N GLY A 23 3.94 3.34 9.60
CA GLY A 23 4.90 3.27 10.69
C GLY A 23 6.28 2.80 10.22
N GLU A 24 7.20 2.61 11.16
CA GLU A 24 8.61 2.35 10.88
C GLU A 24 8.91 0.88 10.50
N LYS A 25 7.97 -0.05 10.74
CA LYS A 25 8.18 -1.49 10.53
C LYS A 25 7.86 -1.94 9.09
N CYS A 26 7.99 -1.08 8.09
CA CYS A 26 7.66 -1.42 6.72
C CYS A 26 8.74 -2.33 6.10
N THR A 27 8.37 -3.55 5.67
CA THR A 27 9.29 -4.50 5.02
C THR A 27 9.32 -4.42 3.49
N HIS A 28 8.69 -3.39 2.91
CA HIS A 28 8.66 -3.19 1.46
C HIS A 28 8.05 -4.38 0.67
N CYS A 29 7.04 -5.07 1.24
CA CYS A 29 6.35 -6.18 0.56
C CYS A 29 5.46 -5.77 -0.64
N MET A 30 5.24 -4.46 -0.84
CA MET A 30 4.45 -3.87 -1.94
C MET A 30 2.95 -4.23 -2.00
N ALA A 31 2.42 -5.05 -1.08
CA ALA A 31 1.02 -5.47 -1.09
C ALA A 31 0.01 -4.31 -1.12
N CYS A 32 0.28 -3.24 -0.34
CA CYS A 32 -0.58 -2.05 -0.32
C CYS A 32 -0.55 -1.26 -1.63
N ILE A 33 0.59 -1.22 -2.32
CA ILE A 33 0.76 -0.57 -3.62
C ILE A 33 0.03 -1.37 -4.70
N SER A 34 0.31 -2.67 -4.80
CA SER A 34 -0.24 -3.52 -5.86
C SER A 34 -1.75 -3.69 -5.81
N ARG A 35 -2.36 -3.72 -4.61
CA ARG A 35 -3.80 -4.00 -4.46
C ARG A 35 -4.66 -2.77 -4.19
N CYS A 36 -4.08 -1.57 -4.26
CA CYS A 36 -4.86 -0.33 -4.10
C CYS A 36 -5.75 -0.12 -5.34
N PRO A 37 -7.09 -0.16 -5.20
CA PRO A 37 -8.00 -0.10 -6.36
C PRO A 37 -8.01 1.26 -7.07
N LYS A 38 -7.37 2.27 -6.48
CA LYS A 38 -7.25 3.63 -7.02
C LYS A 38 -5.80 3.98 -7.35
N GLU A 39 -4.88 3.03 -7.23
CA GLU A 39 -3.45 3.25 -7.46
C GLU A 39 -2.87 4.46 -6.70
N ALA A 40 -3.45 4.76 -5.54
CA ALA A 40 -3.17 6.00 -4.80
C ALA A 40 -1.88 5.96 -3.97
N ILE A 41 -1.10 4.87 -4.05
CA ILE A 41 0.06 4.62 -3.19
C ILE A 41 1.27 4.36 -4.07
N GLU A 42 2.36 5.07 -3.80
CA GLU A 42 3.64 4.90 -4.48
C GLU A 42 4.80 4.90 -3.49
N TYR A 43 5.87 4.18 -3.83
CA TYR A 43 7.14 4.29 -3.15
C TYR A 43 8.02 5.35 -3.84
N LYS A 44 7.89 6.60 -3.35
CA LYS A 44 8.51 7.78 -3.98
C LYS A 44 8.14 7.83 -5.47
N ASN A 45 9.08 8.21 -6.34
CA ASN A 45 8.89 8.21 -7.78
C ASN A 45 9.22 6.85 -8.43
N LYS A 46 9.64 5.84 -7.64
CA LYS A 46 10.15 4.58 -8.21
C LYS A 46 9.06 3.74 -8.83
N THR A 47 7.86 3.71 -8.23
CA THR A 47 6.76 2.82 -8.63
C THR A 47 5.70 3.50 -9.48
N LYS A 48 5.81 4.82 -9.68
CA LYS A 48 4.87 5.59 -10.51
C LYS A 48 4.86 5.07 -11.94
N GLY A 49 3.68 4.74 -12.45
CA GLY A 49 3.48 4.23 -13.81
C GLY A 49 3.95 2.79 -14.04
N ARG A 50 4.34 2.06 -12.99
CA ARG A 50 4.63 0.62 -13.10
C ARG A 50 3.33 -0.18 -13.03
N ASN A 51 3.30 -1.28 -13.79
CA ASN A 51 2.22 -2.26 -13.70
C ASN A 51 2.06 -2.79 -12.27
N ARG A 52 0.81 -2.92 -11.82
CA ARG A 52 0.44 -3.53 -10.54
C ARG A 52 0.26 -5.03 -10.77
N TYR A 53 1.23 -5.83 -10.32
CA TYR A 53 1.13 -7.28 -10.40
C TYR A 53 0.51 -7.84 -9.12
N TYR A 54 -0.53 -8.66 -9.29
CA TYR A 54 -1.12 -9.46 -8.23
C TYR A 54 -1.63 -10.75 -8.84
N LEU A 55 -1.16 -11.89 -8.32
CA LEU A 55 -1.71 -13.18 -8.70
C LEU A 55 -3.05 -13.30 -8.00
N GLU A 56 -4.13 -13.35 -8.79
CA GLU A 56 -5.45 -13.70 -8.28
C GLU A 56 -5.51 -15.23 -8.13
N ASN A 57 -5.90 -15.68 -6.94
CA ASN A 57 -6.14 -17.10 -6.66
C ASN A 57 -7.59 -17.44 -6.98
#